data_AF-A0A9Q3SW63-F1
#
_entry.id   AF-A0A9Q3SW63-F1
#
_cell.length_a   1.000
_cell.length_b   1.000
_cell.length_c   1.000
_cell.angle_alpha   90.00
_cell.angle_beta   90.00
_cell.angle_gamma   90.00
#
_symmetry.space_group_name_H-M   'P 1'
#
loop_
_entity.id
_entity.type
_entity.pdbx_description
1 polymer ?
#
loop_
_entity_poly.entity_id
_entity_poly.type
_entity_poly.pdbx_seq_one_letter_code
_entity_poly.pdbx_strand_id
1 'polypeptide(L)'
;MSESMTGHGERLRVLRALQLCLDNTVEVMSVVAQSTDDDSAVAALKVRFGFDDLQARAVLAMQIRRFSATENAQLKREIAELEAALK
;
A
#
# COMPACT_ATOMS: atom_id res chain seq x y z
N MET A 1 5.51 -3.34 26.55
CA MET A 1 6.35 -3.46 25.33
C MET A 1 5.65 -4.23 24.20
N SER A 2 4.54 -4.92 24.43
CA SER A 2 3.92 -5.84 23.45
C SER A 2 2.84 -5.23 22.55
N GLU A 3 2.13 -4.16 22.94
CA GLU A 3 1.07 -3.58 22.09
C GLU A 3 1.59 -2.61 21.01
N SER A 4 2.67 -1.88 21.29
CA SER A 4 3.22 -0.88 20.36
C SER A 4 3.88 -1.51 19.12
N MET A 5 4.54 -2.67 19.28
CA MET A 5 5.24 -3.35 18.17
C MET A 5 4.28 -3.92 17.11
N THR A 6 3.09 -4.37 17.50
CA THR A 6 2.09 -4.92 16.57
C THR A 6 1.54 -3.84 15.63
N GLY A 7 1.29 -2.63 16.15
CA GLY A 7 0.80 -1.51 15.35
C GLY A 7 1.81 -1.01 14.31
N HIS A 8 3.09 -0.97 14.67
CA HIS A 8 4.15 -0.55 13.73
C HIS A 8 4.33 -1.54 12.57
N GLY A 9 4.26 -2.85 12.84
CA GLY A 9 4.31 -3.88 11.79
C GLY A 9 3.14 -3.82 10.81
N GLU A 10 1.91 -3.61 11.32
CA GLU A 10 0.72 -3.47 10.49
C GLU A 10 0.72 -2.18 9.66
N ARG A 11 1.21 -1.07 10.23
CA ARG A 11 1.39 0.17 9.48
C ARG A 11 2.42 0.00 8.37
N LEU A 12 3.56 -0.61 8.68
CA LEU A 12 4.67 -0.81 7.74
C LEU A 12 4.24 -1.66 6.53
N ARG A 13 3.52 -2.77 6.75
CA ARG A 13 3.05 -3.62 5.65
C ARG A 13 2.09 -2.90 4.70
N VAL A 14 1.22 -2.01 5.21
CA VAL A 14 0.33 -1.20 4.37
C VAL A 14 1.15 -0.20 3.57
N LEU A 15 2.08 0.51 4.20
CA LEU A 15 2.94 1.47 3.51
C LEU A 15 3.79 0.81 2.40
N ARG A 16 4.27 -0.41 2.63
CA ARG A 16 5.00 -1.19 1.61
C ARG A 16 4.12 -1.55 0.41
N ALA A 17 2.84 -1.87 0.61
CA ALA A 17 1.91 -2.08 -0.50
C ALA A 17 1.66 -0.79 -1.29
N LEU A 18 1.48 0.34 -0.60
CA LEU A 18 1.32 1.66 -1.25
C LEU A 18 2.57 2.04 -2.05
N GLN A 19 3.77 1.79 -1.52
CA GLN A 19 5.03 2.00 -2.23
C GLN A 19 5.09 1.17 -3.51
N LEU A 20 4.80 -0.14 -3.41
CA LEU A 20 4.80 -1.03 -4.57
C LEU A 20 3.80 -0.57 -5.63
N CYS A 21 2.62 -0.08 -5.21
CA CYS A 21 1.63 0.49 -6.12
C CYS A 21 2.15 1.73 -6.85
N LEU A 22 2.82 2.65 -6.14
CA LEU A 22 3.41 3.84 -6.76
C LEU A 22 4.45 3.46 -7.82
N ASP A 23 5.27 2.45 -7.53
CA ASP A 23 6.30 1.97 -8.47
C ASP A 23 5.70 1.22 -9.68
N ASN A 24 4.48 0.69 -9.57
CA ASN A 24 3.79 -0.10 -10.63
C ASN A 24 2.46 0.52 -11.07
N THR A 25 2.39 1.86 -11.11
CA THR A 25 1.15 2.63 -11.32
C THR A 25 0.32 2.15 -12.51
N VAL A 26 0.95 1.95 -13.68
CA VAL A 26 0.25 1.59 -14.92
C VAL A 26 -0.44 0.23 -14.79
N GLU A 27 0.24 -0.75 -14.17
CA GLU A 27 -0.30 -2.08 -13.99
C GLU A 27 -1.43 -2.10 -12.97
N VAL A 28 -1.27 -1.40 -11.85
CA VAL A 28 -2.33 -1.28 -10.84
C VAL A 28 -3.58 -0.65 -11.43
N MET A 29 -3.43 0.45 -12.18
CA MET A 29 -4.55 1.11 -12.85
C MET A 29 -5.22 0.19 -13.86
N SER A 30 -4.45 -0.63 -14.58
CA SER A 30 -5.01 -1.61 -15.52
C SER A 30 -5.83 -2.68 -14.81
N VAL A 31 -5.34 -3.20 -13.69
CA VAL A 31 -6.06 -4.21 -12.87
C VAL A 31 -7.37 -3.64 -12.32
N VAL A 32 -7.31 -2.42 -11.75
CA VAL A 32 -8.50 -1.77 -11.19
C VAL A 32 -9.51 -1.43 -12.29
N ALA A 33 -9.06 -0.90 -13.44
CA ALA A 33 -9.94 -0.54 -14.55
C ALA A 33 -10.65 -1.74 -15.22
N GLN A 34 -10.09 -2.95 -15.10
CA GLN A 34 -10.71 -4.19 -15.59
C GLN A 34 -11.72 -4.79 -14.61
N SER A 35 -11.77 -4.28 -13.38
CA SER A 35 -12.66 -4.79 -12.34
C SER A 35 -14.06 -4.20 -12.46
N THR A 36 -15.09 -4.95 -12.08
CA THR A 36 -16.50 -4.55 -12.23
C THR A 36 -17.01 -3.69 -11.07
N ASP A 37 -16.36 -3.82 -9.92
CA ASP A 37 -16.70 -3.16 -8.65
C ASP A 37 -15.50 -3.17 -7.70
N ASP A 38 -15.66 -2.57 -6.52
CA ASP A 38 -14.59 -2.44 -5.53
C ASP A 38 -14.12 -3.78 -4.98
N ASP A 39 -15.02 -4.74 -4.78
CA ASP A 39 -14.67 -6.05 -4.21
C ASP A 39 -13.90 -6.92 -5.22
N SER A 40 -14.28 -6.88 -6.50
CA SER A 40 -13.53 -7.52 -7.59
C SER A 40 -12.17 -6.85 -7.80
N ALA A 41 -12.06 -5.53 -7.66
CA ALA A 41 -10.77 -4.83 -7.69
C ALA A 41 -9.86 -5.25 -6.54
N VAL A 42 -10.39 -5.33 -5.32
CA VAL A 42 -9.65 -5.83 -4.15
C VAL A 42 -9.19 -7.27 -4.39
N ALA A 43 -10.07 -8.16 -4.87
CA ALA A 43 -9.71 -9.54 -5.16
C ALA A 43 -8.60 -9.64 -6.24
N ALA A 44 -8.70 -8.84 -7.31
CA ALA A 44 -7.72 -8.82 -8.37
C ALA A 44 -6.35 -8.29 -7.90
N LEU A 45 -6.33 -7.23 -7.09
CA LEU A 45 -5.11 -6.69 -6.48
C LEU A 45 -4.42 -7.71 -5.55
N LYS A 46 -5.19 -8.46 -4.77
CA LYS A 46 -4.68 -9.54 -3.91
C LYS A 46 -4.02 -10.64 -4.74
N VAL A 47 -4.66 -11.10 -5.80
CA VAL A 47 -4.13 -12.15 -6.68
C VAL A 47 -2.90 -11.67 -7.44
N ARG A 48 -2.93 -10.46 -8.00
CA ARG A 48 -1.88 -9.96 -8.89
C ARG A 48 -0.62 -9.54 -8.13
N PHE A 49 -0.77 -8.91 -6.98
CA PHE A 49 0.34 -8.31 -6.23
C PHE A 49 0.64 -9.03 -4.91
N GLY A 50 -0.12 -10.07 -4.55
CA GLY A 50 0.08 -10.82 -3.31
C GLY A 50 -0.32 -10.04 -2.05
N PHE A 51 -1.15 -9.01 -2.19
CA PHE A 51 -1.64 -8.22 -1.08
C PHE A 51 -2.62 -9.01 -0.21
N ASP A 52 -2.68 -8.67 1.06
CA ASP A 52 -3.80 -9.05 1.91
C ASP A 52 -4.99 -8.08 1.75
N ASP A 53 -6.07 -8.34 2.49
CA ASP A 53 -7.29 -7.54 2.37
C ASP A 53 -7.08 -6.07 2.73
N LEU A 54 -6.37 -5.81 3.83
CA LEU A 54 -6.09 -4.45 4.30
C LEU A 54 -5.24 -3.67 3.30
N GLN A 55 -4.18 -4.31 2.78
CA GLN A 55 -3.29 -3.73 1.78
C GLN A 55 -4.02 -3.42 0.48
N ALA A 56 -4.79 -4.37 -0.04
CA ALA A 56 -5.52 -4.19 -1.30
C ALA A 56 -6.57 -3.07 -1.18
N ARG A 57 -7.32 -3.02 -0.07
CA ARG A 57 -8.25 -1.92 0.21
C ARG A 57 -7.53 -0.58 0.36
N ALA A 58 -6.37 -0.54 1.01
CA ALA A 58 -5.57 0.67 1.14
C ALA A 58 -5.04 1.18 -0.22
N VAL A 59 -4.65 0.27 -1.13
CA VAL A 59 -4.25 0.59 -2.50
C VAL A 59 -5.42 1.14 -3.30
N LEU A 60 -6.59 0.50 -3.23
CA LEU A 60 -7.79 0.98 -3.92
C LEU A 60 -8.23 2.37 -3.42
N ALA A 61 -8.07 2.65 -2.12
CA ALA A 61 -8.38 3.94 -1.50
C ALA A 61 -7.31 5.03 -1.74
N MET A 62 -6.26 4.77 -2.53
CA MET A 62 -5.22 5.77 -2.80
C MET A 62 -5.75 7.00 -3.53
N GLN A 63 -5.13 8.14 -3.24
CA GLN A 63 -5.49 9.43 -3.83
C GLN A 63 -4.33 9.99 -4.66
N ILE A 64 -4.65 10.69 -5.76
CA ILE A 64 -3.68 11.18 -6.76
C ILE A 64 -2.53 12.02 -6.15
N ARG A 65 -2.76 12.72 -5.03
CA ARG A 65 -1.70 13.49 -4.36
C ARG A 65 -0.48 12.64 -3.98
N ARG A 66 -0.66 11.34 -3.69
CA ARG A 66 0.41 10.42 -3.27
C ARG A 66 1.48 10.21 -4.35
N PHE A 67 1.16 10.52 -5.61
CA PHE A 67 2.08 10.44 -6.73
C PHE A 67 2.99 11.66 -6.84
N SER A 68 2.72 12.74 -6.10
CA SER A 68 3.65 13.88 -6.03
C SER A 68 4.99 13.46 -5.41
N ALA A 69 6.08 14.06 -5.89
CA ALA A 69 7.42 13.75 -5.39
C ALA A 69 7.53 13.96 -3.86
N THR A 70 6.88 15.00 -3.34
CA THR A 70 6.87 15.33 -1.91
C THR A 70 6.16 14.25 -1.08
N GLU A 71 4.96 13.82 -1.47
CA GLU A 71 4.21 12.79 -0.75
C GLU A 71 4.89 11.42 -0.85
N ASN A 72 5.43 11.08 -2.01
CA ASN A 72 6.16 9.82 -2.20
C ASN A 72 7.44 9.81 -1.32
N ALA A 73 8.19 10.92 -1.27
CA ALA A 73 9.34 11.04 -0.39
C ALA A 73 8.98 10.99 1.11
N GLN A 74 7.82 11.52 1.52
CA GLN A 74 7.32 11.37 2.88
C GLN A 74 7.00 9.90 3.19
N LEU A 75 6.32 9.20 2.28
CA LEU A 75 5.99 7.78 2.43
C LEU A 75 7.25 6.91 2.57
N LYS A 76 8.26 7.13 1.72
CA LYS A 76 9.54 6.41 1.81
C LYS A 76 10.28 6.67 3.12
N ARG A 77 10.19 7.89 3.67
CA ARG A 77 10.76 8.24 4.98
C ARG A 77 10.03 7.53 6.11
N GLU A 78 8.69 7.56 6.12
CA GLU A 78 7.87 6.87 7.15
C GLU A 78 8.18 5.35 7.18
N ILE A 79 8.34 4.71 6.02
CA ILE A 79 8.76 3.32 5.92
C ILE A 79 10.13 3.09 6.58
N ALA A 80 11.12 3.92 6.25
CA ALA A 80 12.48 3.77 6.78
C ALA A 80 12.54 3.96 8.30
N GLU A 81 11.76 4.91 8.83
CA GLU A 81 11.63 5.16 10.27
C GLU A 81 11.01 3.97 11.00
N LEU A 82 9.91 3.41 10.47
CA LEU A 82 9.26 2.23 11.05
C LEU A 82 10.15 0.98 10.98
N GLU A 83 10.91 0.81 9.91
CA GLU A 83 11.87 -0.30 9.77
C GLU A 83 13.03 -0.19 10.75
N ALA A 84 13.49 1.03 11.03
CA ALA A 84 14.50 1.26 12.05
C ALA A 84 13.96 0.98 13.47
N ALA A 85 12.68 1.30 13.73
CA ALA A 85 12.04 1.09 15.03
C ALA A 85 11.68 -0.38 15.32
N LEU A 86 11.58 -1.23 14.28
CA LEU A 86 11.26 -2.65 14.40
C LEU A 86 12.49 -3.57 14.41
N LYS A 87 13.70 -3.00 14.22
CA LYS A 87 14.99 -3.70 14.40
C LYS A 87 15.39 -3.72 15.87
#